data_AF-A0A813LBL0-F1
#
_entry.id   AF-A0A813LBL0-F1
#
_cell.length_a   1.000
_cell.length_b   1.000
_cell.length_c   1.000
_cell.angle_alpha   90.00
_cell.angle_beta   90.00
_cell.angle_gamma   90.00
#
_symmetry.space_group_name_H-M   'P 1'
#
loop_
_entity.id
_entity.type
_entity.pdbx_description
1 polymer ?
#
loop_
_entity_poly.entity_id
_entity_poly.type
_entity_poly.pdbx_seq_one_letter_code
_entity_poly.pdbx_strand_id
1 'polypeptide(L)'
;MMFRVGASFMTSDTWCPKCDRVLEHTAAHAVACAGGGHRVVRHNSIRDECYWRCLAVGVEAEREESGLLPSDPLRRPADVFLAAWPGGIQLALDFAVTCPLQADMRAD
;
A
#
# COMPACT_ATOMS: atom_id res chain seq x y z
N MET A 1 3.24 -16.34 7.97
CA MET A 1 3.36 -16.10 9.43
C MET A 1 2.04 -15.55 9.93
N MET A 2 1.42 -16.21 10.91
CA MET A 2 0.10 -15.87 11.48
C MET A 2 0.34 -15.07 12.77
N PHE A 3 -0.12 -13.83 12.83
CA PHE A 3 0.02 -12.98 14.02
C PHE A 3 -1.33 -12.92 14.75
N ARG A 4 -1.33 -13.20 16.06
CA ARG A 4 -2.51 -13.00 16.91
C ARG A 4 -2.59 -11.53 17.32
N VAL A 5 -3.70 -10.88 16.95
CA VAL A 5 -4.00 -9.51 17.36
C VAL A 5 -4.05 -9.42 18.90
N GLY A 6 -3.34 -8.44 19.48
CA GLY A 6 -3.32 -8.18 20.92
C GLY A 6 -2.39 -9.07 21.75
N ALA A 7 -1.65 -10.01 21.13
CA ALA A 7 -0.61 -10.76 21.83
C ALA A 7 0.68 -9.94 21.88
N SER A 8 1.41 -10.01 22.99
CA SER A 8 2.74 -9.42 23.09
C SER A 8 3.72 -10.18 22.18
N PHE A 9 4.28 -9.47 21.21
CA PHE A 9 5.33 -9.95 20.31
C PHE A 9 6.73 -9.57 20.78
N MET A 10 6.85 -8.52 21.60
CA MET A 10 8.10 -8.07 22.20
C MET A 10 7.96 -8.00 23.73
N THR A 11 9.09 -7.92 24.43
CA THR A 11 9.14 -7.81 25.91
C THR A 11 8.85 -6.40 26.41
N SER A 12 9.04 -5.39 25.58
CA SER A 12 8.80 -3.98 25.89
C SER A 12 8.52 -3.19 24.62
N ASP A 13 7.96 -1.99 24.79
CA ASP A 13 7.85 -1.01 23.71
C ASP A 13 9.25 -0.52 23.29
N THR A 14 9.37 -0.08 22.05
CA THR A 14 10.61 0.46 21.48
C THR A 14 10.30 1.56 20.46
N TRP A 15 11.32 2.07 19.76
CA TRP A 15 11.16 3.07 18.70
C TRP A 15 11.09 2.42 17.32
N CYS A 16 10.15 2.89 16.49
CA CYS A 16 10.05 2.49 15.10
C CYS A 16 11.12 3.22 14.25
N PRO A 17 12.04 2.51 13.58
CA PRO A 17 13.11 3.13 12.79
C PRO A 17 12.64 3.71 11.45
N LYS A 18 11.34 3.65 11.14
CA LYS A 18 10.76 4.10 9.86
C LYS A 18 9.96 5.38 9.96
N CYS A 19 9.40 5.70 11.12
CA CYS A 19 8.54 6.86 11.28
C CYS A 19 8.67 7.53 12.65
N ASP A 20 9.66 7.14 13.45
CA ASP A 20 9.97 7.74 14.75
C ASP A 20 8.79 7.81 15.73
N ARG A 21 7.89 6.82 15.66
CA ARG A 21 6.79 6.62 16.63
C ARG A 21 7.09 5.41 17.50
N VAL A 22 6.38 5.30 18.62
CA VAL A 22 6.45 4.11 19.48
C VAL A 22 6.01 2.89 18.69
N LEU A 23 6.83 1.85 18.75
CA LEU A 23 6.51 0.50 18.32
C LEU A 23 6.07 -0.27 19.56
N GLU A 24 4.76 -0.46 19.71
CA GLU A 24 4.22 -1.12 20.90
C GLU A 24 4.58 -2.61 20.89
N HIS A 25 4.74 -3.20 22.07
CA HIS A 25 5.03 -4.62 22.26
C HIS A 25 3.99 -5.56 21.64
N THR A 26 2.77 -5.07 21.37
CA THR A 26 1.70 -5.80 20.66
C THR A 26 1.91 -5.86 19.14
N ALA A 27 2.94 -5.17 18.62
CA ALA A 27 3.26 -5.02 17.21
C ALA A 27 2.14 -4.40 16.34
N ALA A 28 1.15 -3.73 16.95
CA ALA A 28 0.10 -3.04 16.21
C ALA A 28 0.68 -1.98 15.25
N HIS A 29 1.64 -1.18 15.72
CA HIS A 29 2.36 -0.24 14.87
C HIS A 29 3.10 -0.92 13.71
N ALA A 30 3.78 -2.06 13.91
CA ALA A 30 4.47 -2.76 12.81
C ALA A 30 3.51 -3.18 11.69
N VAL A 31 2.25 -3.47 12.01
CA VAL A 31 1.24 -3.82 11.01
C VAL A 31 0.72 -2.59 10.27
N ALA A 32 0.48 -1.48 10.98
CA ALA A 32 -0.20 -0.29 10.46
C ALA A 32 0.71 0.82 9.94
N CYS A 33 2.01 0.80 10.31
CA CYS A 33 2.98 1.86 10.07
C CYS A 33 2.97 2.32 8.61
N ALA A 34 2.77 3.63 8.40
CA ALA A 34 2.81 4.24 7.08
C ALA A 34 4.23 4.28 6.48
N GLY A 35 5.28 4.21 7.31
CA GLY A 35 6.68 4.25 6.86
C GLY A 35 7.22 2.92 6.31
N GLY A 36 6.38 1.89 6.17
CA GLY A 36 6.80 0.56 5.69
C GLY A 36 6.33 -0.60 6.56
N GLY A 37 5.25 -0.41 7.34
CA GLY A 37 4.60 -1.50 8.04
C GLY A 37 3.98 -2.51 7.08
N HIS A 38 3.47 -3.61 7.64
CA HIS A 38 2.95 -4.73 6.85
C HIS A 38 1.82 -4.32 5.88
N ARG A 39 1.00 -3.32 6.22
CA ARG A 39 0.01 -2.74 5.30
C ARG A 39 0.65 -2.20 4.02
N VAL A 40 1.71 -1.40 4.14
CA VAL A 40 2.45 -0.83 3.00
C VAL A 40 3.15 -1.92 2.21
N VAL A 41 3.80 -2.87 2.90
CA VAL A 41 4.47 -4.01 2.25
C VAL A 41 3.47 -4.84 1.43
N ARG A 42 2.29 -5.13 2.00
CA ARG A 42 1.23 -5.86 1.29
C ARG A 42 0.67 -5.09 0.11
N HIS A 43 0.43 -3.80 0.29
CA HIS A 43 -0.02 -2.91 -0.78
C HIS A 43 0.94 -2.98 -1.97
N ASN A 44 2.22 -2.73 -1.72
CA ASN A 44 3.26 -2.77 -2.75
C ASN A 44 3.37 -4.14 -3.40
N SER A 45 3.27 -5.22 -2.62
CA SER A 45 3.30 -6.58 -3.16
C SER A 45 2.10 -6.87 -4.08
N ILE A 46 0.89 -6.46 -3.71
CA ILE A 46 -0.31 -6.65 -4.56
C ILE A 46 -0.19 -5.84 -5.84
N ARG A 47 0.21 -4.56 -5.72
CA ARG A 47 0.48 -3.68 -6.86
C ARG A 47 1.50 -4.30 -7.81
N ASP A 48 2.66 -4.73 -7.29
CA ASP A 48 3.74 -5.28 -8.11
C ASP A 48 3.32 -6.60 -8.77
N GLU A 49 2.58 -7.48 -8.07
CA GLU A 49 2.01 -8.70 -8.67
C GLU A 49 1.02 -8.38 -9.80
N CYS A 50 0.15 -7.39 -9.63
CA CYS A 50 -0.77 -6.96 -10.68
C CYS A 50 0.01 -6.45 -11.89
N TYR A 51 0.99 -5.57 -11.67
CA TYR A 51 1.85 -5.01 -12.72
C TYR A 51 2.55 -6.11 -13.53
N TRP A 52 3.20 -7.06 -12.86
CA TRP A 52 3.90 -8.15 -13.54
C TRP A 52 2.96 -9.05 -14.34
N ARG A 53 1.75 -9.28 -13.83
CA ARG A 53 0.73 -10.05 -14.56
C ARG A 53 0.25 -9.32 -15.81
N CYS A 54 0.05 -8.00 -15.75
CA CYS A 54 -0.30 -7.20 -16.92
C CYS A 54 0.77 -7.33 -18.00
N LEU A 55 2.05 -7.15 -17.64
CA LEU A 55 3.15 -7.30 -18.59
C LEU A 55 3.26 -8.72 -19.15
N ALA A 56 3.05 -9.75 -18.32
CA ALA A 56 3.10 -11.14 -18.76
C ALA A 56 2.04 -11.50 -19.80
N VAL A 57 0.93 -10.76 -19.87
CA VAL A 57 -0.13 -10.94 -20.88
C VAL A 57 -0.09 -9.89 -22.00
N GLY A 58 0.96 -9.07 -22.05
CA GLY A 58 1.15 -8.06 -23.09
C GLY A 58 0.30 -6.80 -22.93
N VAL A 59 -0.23 -6.53 -21.72
CA VAL A 59 -0.91 -5.28 -21.41
C VAL A 59 0.14 -4.22 -21.04
N GLU A 60 0.09 -3.07 -21.69
CA GLU A 60 0.92 -1.91 -21.38
C GLU A 60 0.50 -1.32 -20.03
N ALA A 61 1.40 -1.44 -19.05
CA ALA A 61 1.16 -1.04 -17.67
C ALA A 61 2.33 -0.22 -17.13
N GLU A 62 2.04 0.78 -16.30
CA GLU A 62 3.02 1.62 -15.61
C GLU A 62 2.73 1.66 -14.10
N ARG A 63 3.77 1.75 -13.26
CA ARG A 63 3.64 1.81 -11.79
C ARG A 63 3.80 3.23 -11.31
N GLU A 64 2.83 3.70 -10.52
CA GLU A 64 2.83 5.04 -9.94
C GLU A 64 3.14 6.15 -10.98
N GLU A 65 2.48 6.08 -12.15
CA GLU A 65 2.74 6.99 -13.27
C GLU A 65 2.45 8.46 -12.89
N SER A 66 3.41 9.34 -13.16
CA SER A 66 3.29 10.78 -12.96
C SER A 66 2.77 11.49 -14.21
N GLY A 67 2.29 12.74 -14.09
CA GLY A 67 1.83 13.51 -15.25
C GLY A 67 0.43 13.13 -15.77
N LEU A 68 -0.26 12.20 -15.11
CA LEU A 68 -1.65 11.83 -15.43
C LEU A 68 -2.65 12.95 -15.13
N LEU A 69 -2.33 13.86 -14.19
CA LEU A 69 -3.15 15.01 -13.85
C LEU A 69 -2.46 16.30 -14.30
N PRO A 70 -2.97 17.01 -15.32
CA PRO A 70 -2.35 18.25 -15.80
C PRO A 70 -2.26 19.34 -14.72
N SER A 71 -3.20 19.36 -13.78
CA SER A 71 -3.23 20.32 -12.66
C SER A 71 -2.24 19.99 -11.55
N ASP A 72 -1.74 18.75 -11.48
CA ASP A 72 -0.80 18.30 -10.45
C ASP A 72 0.11 17.20 -11.04
N PRO A 73 1.12 17.59 -11.86
CA PRO A 73 1.90 16.65 -12.65
C PRO A 73 2.84 15.78 -11.79
N LEU A 74 3.15 16.19 -10.55
CA LEU A 74 3.97 15.42 -9.63
C LEU A 74 3.17 14.31 -8.93
N ARG A 75 1.83 14.38 -8.96
CA ARG A 75 0.98 13.37 -8.35
C ARG A 75 1.02 12.08 -9.16
N ARG A 76 0.91 10.97 -8.44
CA ARG A 76 0.87 9.61 -8.95
C ARG A 76 -0.49 9.02 -8.60
N PRO A 77 -1.53 9.29 -9.40
CA PRO A 77 -2.91 9.05 -8.98
C PRO A 77 -3.34 7.58 -9.10
N ALA A 78 -2.53 6.70 -9.69
CA ALA A 78 -2.82 5.28 -9.84
C ALA A 78 -1.66 4.43 -9.31
N ASP A 79 -1.95 3.37 -8.56
CA ASP A 79 -0.94 2.38 -8.19
C ASP A 79 -0.40 1.63 -9.42
N VAL A 80 -1.31 1.25 -10.33
CA VAL A 80 -1.00 0.72 -11.66
C VAL A 80 -1.87 1.44 -12.70
N PHE A 81 -1.24 2.02 -13.71
CA PHE A 81 -1.90 2.63 -14.84
C PHE A 81 -1.83 1.72 -16.06
N LEU A 82 -2.96 1.46 -16.72
CA LEU A 82 -3.02 0.70 -17.96
C LEU A 82 -3.35 1.64 -19.11
N ALA A 83 -2.37 1.85 -19.99
CA ALA A 83 -2.48 2.82 -21.09
C ALA A 83 -3.39 2.32 -22.23
N ALA A 84 -3.51 1.00 -22.38
CA ALA A 84 -4.26 0.37 -23.46
C ALA A 84 -5.06 -0.85 -22.96
N TRP A 85 -6.27 -0.59 -22.46
CA TRP A 85 -7.25 -1.64 -22.15
C TRP A 85 -8.15 -1.92 -23.36
N PRO A 86 -8.67 -3.16 -23.54
CA PRO A 86 -9.63 -3.47 -24.58
C PRO A 86 -10.75 -2.44 -24.69
N GLY A 87 -11.02 -1.99 -25.93
CA GLY A 87 -11.94 -0.89 -26.19
C GLY A 87 -11.30 0.50 -26.23
N GLY A 88 -9.97 0.61 -26.13
CA GLY A 88 -9.25 1.88 -26.21
C GLY A 88 -9.39 2.73 -24.94
N ILE A 89 -9.64 2.08 -23.80
CA ILE A 89 -9.86 2.73 -22.52
C ILE A 89 -8.55 2.73 -21.74
N GLN A 90 -8.33 3.79 -20.97
CA GLN A 90 -7.27 3.86 -19.97
C GLN A 90 -7.83 3.51 -18.59
N LEU A 91 -7.10 2.72 -17.82
CA LEU A 91 -7.51 2.32 -16.47
C LEU A 91 -6.51 2.77 -15.42
N ALA A 92 -7.00 3.38 -14.36
CA ALA A 92 -6.28 3.57 -13.11
C ALA A 92 -6.72 2.47 -12.14
N LEU A 93 -5.77 1.67 -11.66
CA LEU A 93 -6.00 0.66 -10.65
C LEU A 93 -5.37 1.11 -9.34
N ASP A 94 -6.19 1.15 -8.29
CA ASP A 94 -5.78 1.49 -6.93
C ASP A 94 -6.11 0.34 -5.98
N PHE A 95 -5.18 0.04 -5.08
CA PHE A 95 -5.31 -1.04 -4.11
C PHE A 95 -5.53 -0.48 -2.72
N ALA A 96 -6.43 -1.11 -1.97
CA ALA A 96 -6.65 -0.79 -0.57
C ALA A 96 -6.39 -2.04 0.27
N VAL A 97 -5.40 -1.97 1.15
CA VAL A 97 -5.17 -3.00 2.16
C VAL A 97 -5.71 -2.53 3.50
N THR A 98 -6.78 -3.17 3.96
CA THR A 98 -7.38 -2.89 5.27
C THR A 98 -6.80 -3.81 6.34
N CYS A 99 -6.75 -3.30 7.57
CA CYS A 99 -6.36 -4.08 8.74
C CYS A 99 -7.38 -3.82 9.85
N PRO A 100 -7.87 -4.84 10.57
CA PRO A 100 -8.82 -4.63 11.67
C PRO A 100 -8.21 -3.85 12.86
N LEU A 101 -6.88 -3.68 12.89
CA LEU A 101 -6.18 -2.82 13.84
C LEU A 101 -6.10 -1.35 13.40
N GLN A 102 -6.66 -1.01 12.24
CA GLN A 102 -6.77 0.37 11.82
C GLN A 102 -7.72 1.08 12.77
N ALA A 103 -7.23 2.12 13.46
CA ALA A 103 -8.10 3.03 14.21
C ALA A 103 -9.18 3.54 13.24
N ASP A 104 -10.43 3.60 13.69
CA ASP A 104 -11.53 4.15 12.90
C ASP A 104 -11.12 5.55 12.42
N MET A 105 -10.84 5.68 11.13
CA MET A 105 -10.60 6.98 10.50
C MET A 105 -11.96 7.59 10.15
N ARG A 106 -12.85 7.65 11.14
CA ARG A 106 -14.06 8.46 11.16
C ARG A 106 -13.83 9.53 12.23
N ALA A 107 -13.09 10.55 11.85
CA ALA A 107 -13.16 11.84 12.53
C ALA A 107 -14.09 12.70 11.66
N ASP A 108 -15.25 12.99 12.25
CA ASP A 108 -16.14 14.15 12.07
C ASP A 108 -15.96 15.04 10.83
#